data_AF-A0A950T8J2-F1
#
_entry.id   AF-A0A950T8J2-F1
#
_cell.length_a   1.000
_cell.length_b   1.000
_cell.length_c   1.000
_cell.angle_alpha   90.00
_cell.angle_beta   90.00
_cell.angle_gamma   90.00
#
_symmetry.space_group_name_H-M   'P 1'
#
loop_
_entity.id
_entity.type
_entity.pdbx_description
1 polymer ?
#
loop_
_entity_poly.entity_id
_entity_poly.type
_entity_poly.pdbx_seq_one_letter_code
_entity_poly.pdbx_strand_id
1 'polypeptide(L)'
;MIQAIAPLSSEQLALRVAPHLRSIGENVAHIISGRVGNFHLLMGEGDAELAPLEEWDLPSAPPRSAAELVGGLEATWQMMYTALVRWTPADLDEVFV
;
A
#
# COMPACT_ATOMS: atom_id res chain seq x y z
N MET A 1 1.79 5.93 10.91
CA MET A 1 0.67 5.21 10.28
C MET A 1 0.43 3.83 10.91
N ILE A 2 1.43 2.93 10.97
CA ILE A 2 1.29 1.60 11.61
C ILE A 2 0.66 1.68 13.01
N GLN A 3 1.19 2.54 13.89
CA GLN A 3 0.68 2.73 15.26
C GLN A 3 -0.79 3.16 15.33
N ALA A 4 -1.30 3.83 14.28
CA ALA A 4 -2.69 4.26 14.23
C ALA A 4 -3.63 3.16 13.72
N ILE A 5 -3.13 2.23 12.89
CA ILE A 5 -3.93 1.15 12.28
C ILE A 5 -3.93 -0.11 13.14
N ALA A 6 -2.79 -0.45 13.73
CA ALA A 6 -2.61 -1.66 14.53
C ALA A 6 -3.69 -1.90 15.62
N PRO A 7 -4.19 -0.88 16.36
CA PRO A 7 -5.17 -1.12 17.41
C PRO A 7 -6.62 -1.19 16.92
N LEU A 8 -6.88 -0.96 15.62
CA LEU A 8 -8.26 -0.84 15.12
C LEU A 8 -8.92 -2.21 14.94
N SER A 9 -10.20 -2.29 15.33
CA SER A 9 -11.05 -3.44 15.02
C SER A 9 -11.54 -3.41 13.57
N SER A 10 -12.10 -4.52 13.08
CA SER A 10 -12.72 -4.59 11.75
C SER A 10 -13.86 -3.58 11.58
N GLU A 11 -14.65 -3.34 12.64
CA GLU A 11 -15.74 -2.36 12.63
C GLU A 11 -15.20 -0.93 12.53
N GLN A 12 -14.10 -0.63 13.24
CA GLN A 12 -13.45 0.67 13.15
C GLN A 12 -12.82 0.90 11.77
N LEU A 13 -12.20 -0.13 11.20
CA LEU A 13 -11.67 -0.08 9.82
C LEU A 13 -12.77 0.14 8.77
N ALA A 14 -13.99 -0.32 9.04
CA ALA A 14 -15.14 -0.13 8.16
C ALA A 14 -15.78 1.27 8.25
N LEU A 15 -15.38 2.12 9.20
CA LEU A 15 -15.94 3.46 9.36
C LEU A 15 -15.68 4.33 8.11
N ARG A 16 -16.73 5.01 7.67
CA ARG A 16 -16.72 5.99 6.56
C ARG A 16 -17.21 7.34 7.06
N VAL A 17 -16.61 8.42 6.55
CA VAL A 17 -17.10 9.79 6.82
C VAL A 17 -18.43 10.06 6.11
N ALA A 18 -18.62 9.49 4.91
CA ALA A 18 -19.88 9.49 4.17
C ALA A 18 -19.99 8.20 3.33
N PRO A 19 -21.20 7.74 2.96
CA PRO A 19 -21.38 6.46 2.28
C PRO A 19 -20.61 6.28 0.97
N HIS A 20 -20.30 7.37 0.27
CA HIS A 20 -19.60 7.36 -1.03
C HIS A 20 -18.07 7.52 -0.91
N LEU A 21 -17.54 7.70 0.31
CA LEU A 21 -16.11 7.85 0.56
C LEU A 21 -15.50 6.53 1.03
N ARG A 22 -14.20 6.35 0.79
CA ARG A 22 -13.44 5.20 1.28
C ARG A 22 -13.50 5.11 2.81
N SER A 23 -13.58 3.89 3.32
CA SER A 23 -13.41 3.59 4.75
C SER A 23 -11.96 3.78 5.19
N ILE A 24 -11.69 3.70 6.50
CA ILE A 24 -10.31 3.74 7.00
C ILE A 24 -9.48 2.60 6.38
N GLY A 25 -10.00 1.37 6.39
CA GLY A 25 -9.31 0.21 5.81
C GLY A 25 -9.05 0.36 4.31
N GLU A 26 -10.03 0.85 3.55
CA GLU A 26 -9.90 1.07 2.10
C GLU A 26 -8.87 2.17 1.78
N ASN A 27 -8.76 3.22 2.59
CA ASN A 27 -7.70 4.23 2.40
C ASN A 27 -6.31 3.63 2.62
N VAL A 28 -6.14 2.76 3.62
CA VAL A 28 -4.85 2.09 3.85
C VAL A 28 -4.54 1.11 2.71
N ALA A 29 -5.53 0.35 2.25
CA ALA A 29 -5.39 -0.54 1.10
C ALA A 29 -5.01 0.22 -0.19
N HIS A 30 -5.63 1.39 -0.43
CA HIS A 30 -5.27 2.28 -1.54
C HIS A 30 -3.81 2.76 -1.47
N ILE A 31 -3.31 3.10 -0.28
CA ILE A 31 -1.90 3.47 -0.10
C ILE A 31 -0.97 2.30 -0.43
N ILE A 32 -1.28 1.09 0.06
CA ILE A 32 -0.49 -0.12 -0.21
C ILE A 32 -0.48 -0.42 -1.71
N SER A 33 -1.67 -0.48 -2.31
CA SER A 33 -1.84 -0.75 -3.74
C SER A 33 -1.08 0.26 -4.61
N GLY A 34 -1.25 1.56 -4.34
CA GLY A 34 -0.54 2.61 -5.07
C GLY A 34 0.98 2.48 -4.99
N ARG A 35 1.52 2.07 -3.83
CA ARG A 35 2.97 1.82 -3.70
C ARG A 35 3.43 0.66 -4.57
N VAL A 36 2.69 -0.45 -4.59
CA VAL A 36 3.03 -1.60 -5.44
C VAL A 36 2.88 -1.26 -6.92
N GLY A 37 1.79 -0.60 -7.32
CA GLY A 37 1.60 -0.18 -8.70
C GLY A 37 2.74 0.71 -9.22
N ASN A 38 3.19 1.68 -8.41
CA ASN A 38 4.30 2.55 -8.81
C ASN A 38 5.67 1.86 -8.71
N PHE A 39 6.05 1.37 -7.53
CA PHE A 39 7.42 0.86 -7.34
C PHE A 39 7.62 -0.51 -7.97
N HIS A 40 6.69 -1.44 -7.78
CA HIS A 40 6.86 -2.80 -8.28
C HIS A 40 6.50 -2.92 -9.75
N LEU A 41 5.29 -2.51 -10.13
CA LEU A 41 4.80 -2.77 -11.49
C LEU A 41 5.38 -1.80 -12.52
N LEU A 42 5.51 -0.52 -12.18
CA LEU A 42 6.03 0.50 -13.10
C LEU A 42 7.56 0.62 -13.05
N MET A 43 8.16 0.64 -11.85
CA MET A 43 9.61 0.85 -11.69
C MET A 43 10.41 -0.46 -11.54
N GLY A 44 9.76 -1.61 -11.42
CA GLY A 44 10.43 -2.91 -11.34
C GLY A 44 11.14 -3.21 -10.01
N GLU A 45 10.77 -2.53 -8.93
CA GLU A 45 11.38 -2.69 -7.60
C GLU A 45 10.71 -3.79 -6.77
N GLY A 46 11.44 -4.35 -5.80
CA GLY A 46 10.90 -5.32 -4.85
C GLY A 46 10.62 -6.72 -5.42
N ASP A 47 10.13 -7.60 -4.56
CA ASP A 47 9.92 -9.01 -4.88
C ASP A 47 8.54 -9.27 -5.50
N ALA A 48 8.44 -10.31 -6.34
CA ALA A 48 7.19 -10.71 -7.00
C ALA A 48 6.06 -11.08 -6.02
N GLU A 49 6.40 -11.40 -4.77
CA GLU A 49 5.43 -11.67 -3.70
C GLU A 49 4.58 -10.44 -3.33
N LEU A 50 5.02 -9.24 -3.70
CA LEU A 50 4.29 -7.99 -3.45
C LEU A 50 3.22 -7.70 -4.50
N ALA A 51 3.30 -8.29 -5.69
CA ALA A 51 2.39 -8.01 -6.80
C ALA A 51 0.90 -8.16 -6.42
N PRO A 52 0.47 -9.20 -5.67
CA PRO A 52 -0.93 -9.35 -5.26
C PRO A 52 -1.47 -8.22 -4.36
N LEU A 53 -0.61 -7.38 -3.76
CA LEU A 53 -1.05 -6.25 -2.94
C LEU A 53 -1.61 -5.09 -3.76
N GLU A 54 -1.32 -5.03 -5.07
CA GLU A 54 -1.88 -4.00 -5.96
C GLU A 54 -3.40 -4.10 -6.06
N GLU A 55 -3.95 -5.31 -5.98
CA GLU A 55 -5.39 -5.54 -6.10
C GLU A 55 -6.19 -5.19 -4.83
N TRP A 56 -5.53 -4.75 -3.75
CA TRP A 56 -6.21 -4.52 -2.46
C TRP A 56 -7.16 -3.32 -2.46
N ASP A 57 -7.05 -2.42 -3.44
CA ASP A 57 -7.92 -1.24 -3.64
C ASP A 57 -9.08 -1.51 -4.61
N LEU A 58 -9.16 -2.71 -5.21
CA LEU A 58 -10.24 -2.97 -6.16
C LEU A 58 -11.61 -2.90 -5.47
N PRO A 59 -12.67 -2.41 -6.14
CA PRO A 59 -14.00 -2.33 -5.56
C PRO A 59 -14.56 -3.66 -5.04
N SER A 60 -14.08 -4.79 -5.58
CA SER A 60 -14.45 -6.15 -5.18
C SER A 60 -13.50 -6.78 -4.15
N ALA A 61 -12.45 -6.07 -3.73
CA ALA A 61 -11.47 -6.61 -2.79
C ALA A 61 -12.12 -6.85 -1.42
N PRO A 62 -11.80 -7.98 -0.75
CA PRO A 62 -12.32 -8.24 0.58
C PRO A 62 -11.75 -7.24 1.59
N PRO A 63 -12.50 -6.88 2.65
CA PRO A 63 -11.97 -6.08 3.75
C PRO A 63 -10.76 -6.76 4.39
N ARG A 64 -9.76 -5.95 4.77
CA ARG A 64 -8.52 -6.42 5.40
C ARG A 64 -8.55 -6.17 6.90
N SER A 65 -7.98 -7.11 7.64
CA SER A 65 -7.72 -6.94 9.07
C SER A 65 -6.63 -5.89 9.31
N ALA A 66 -6.58 -5.33 10.52
CA ALA A 66 -5.50 -4.43 10.92
C ALA A 66 -4.11 -5.09 10.76
N ALA A 67 -4.00 -6.39 11.05
CA ALA A 67 -2.75 -7.14 10.92
C ALA A 67 -2.29 -7.25 9.46
N GLU A 68 -3.20 -7.58 8.53
CA GLU A 68 -2.89 -7.61 7.10
C GLU A 68 -2.47 -6.23 6.58
N LEU A 69 -3.20 -5.17 6.97
CA LEU A 69 -2.87 -3.81 6.56
C LEU A 69 -1.52 -3.36 7.11
N VAL A 70 -1.20 -3.68 8.36
CA VAL A 70 0.13 -3.39 8.93
C VAL A 70 1.21 -4.14 8.18
N GLY A 71 1.03 -5.43 7.90
CA GLY A 71 1.99 -6.22 7.14
C GLY A 71 2.22 -5.67 5.72
N GLY A 72 1.15 -5.28 5.02
CA GLY A 72 1.27 -4.65 3.70
C GLY A 72 1.94 -3.28 3.74
N LEU A 73 1.70 -2.48 4.78
CA LEU A 73 2.38 -1.20 4.98
C LEU A 73 3.88 -1.36 5.23
N GLU A 74 4.26 -2.35 6.06
CA GLU A 74 5.65 -2.66 6.37
C GLU A 74 6.39 -3.20 5.14
N ALA A 75 5.80 -4.17 4.44
CA ALA A 75 6.39 -4.79 3.26
C ALA A 75 6.61 -3.76 2.13
N THR A 76 5.60 -2.95 1.82
CA THR A 76 5.73 -1.91 0.78
C THR A 76 6.66 -0.79 1.19
N TRP A 77 6.74 -0.45 2.49
CA TRP A 77 7.73 0.51 2.97
C TRP A 77 9.15 -0.02 2.83
N GLN A 78 9.39 -1.29 3.16
CA GLN A 78 10.71 -1.90 3.01
C GLN A 78 11.17 -1.93 1.55
N MET A 79 10.27 -2.25 0.61
CA MET A 79 10.53 -2.16 -0.84
C MET A 79 10.96 -0.73 -1.23
N MET A 80 10.14 0.27 -0.91
CA MET A 80 10.44 1.66 -1.25
C MET A 80 11.75 2.13 -0.62
N TYR A 81 11.96 1.82 0.66
CA TYR A 81 13.19 2.18 1.36
C TYR A 81 14.42 1.56 0.68
N THR A 82 14.34 0.28 0.29
CA THR A 82 15.43 -0.44 -0.37
C THR A 82 15.76 0.17 -1.73
N ALA A 83 14.74 0.57 -2.51
CA ALA A 83 14.93 1.30 -3.76
C ALA A 83 15.59 2.68 -3.51
N LEU A 84 15.03 3.46 -2.58
CA LEU A 84 15.48 4.82 -2.27
C LEU A 84 16.93 4.89 -1.75
N VAL A 85 17.39 3.90 -0.99
CA VAL A 85 18.80 3.88 -0.53
C VAL A 85 19.78 3.44 -1.61
N ARG A 86 19.29 2.79 -2.68
CA ARG A 86 20.10 2.34 -3.82
C ARG A 86 20.15 3.38 -4.93
N TRP A 87 19.04 4.08 -5.18
CA TRP A 87 18.92 5.06 -6.26
C TRP A 87 19.94 6.18 -6.14
N THR A 88 20.50 6.53 -7.29
CA THR A 88 21.39 7.65 -7.52
C THR A 88 20.60 8.84 -8.06
N PRO A 89 21.19 10.05 -8.13
CA PRO A 89 20.53 11.18 -8.80
C PRO A 89 20.10 10.87 -10.24
N ALA A 90 20.82 10.02 -10.97
CA ALA A 90 20.43 9.64 -12.33
C ALA A 90 19.16 8.78 -12.35
N ASP A 91 18.99 7.87 -11.40
CA ASP A 91 17.76 7.06 -11.26
C ASP A 91 16.54 7.94 -10.93
N LEU A 92 16.76 9.08 -10.24
CA LEU A 92 15.70 10.05 -9.93
C LEU A 92 15.29 10.92 -11.14
N ASP A 93 16.12 11.00 -12.17
CA ASP A 93 15.84 11.73 -13.42
C ASP A 93 15.09 10.86 -14.45
N GLU A 94 14.93 9.56 -14.19
CA GLU A 94 14.20 8.63 -15.05
C GLU A 94 12.69 8.95 -15.12
N VAL A 95 12.12 8.85 -16.32
CA VAL A 95 10.69 9.09 -16.56
C VAL A 95 10.05 7.81 -17.08
N PHE A 96 9.12 7.27 -16.30
CA PHE A 96 8.34 6.09 -16.66
C PHE A 96 7.07 6.54 -17.43
N VAL A 97 6.84 5.96 -18.61
CA VAL A 97 5.73 6.27 -19.54
C VAL A 97 4.73 5.14 -19.67
#